data_AF-A0A8H9IIS6-F1
#
_entry.id   AF-A0A8H9IIS6-F1
#
_cell.length_a   1.000
_cell.length_b   1.000
_cell.length_c   1.000
_cell.angle_alpha   90.00
_cell.angle_beta   90.00
_cell.angle_gamma   90.00
#
_symmetry.space_group_name_H-M   'P 1'
#
loop_
_entity.id
_entity.type
_entity.pdbx_description
1 polymer ?
#
loop_
_entity_poly.entity_id
_entity_poly.type
_entity_poly.pdbx_seq_one_letter_code
_entity_poly.pdbx_strand_id
1 'polypeptide(L)'
;MDIAPEPERGWKGLARALDVLAPSADTSLPLSAAQVSQRISTLIAQGRHADALQAIDKQLEQRKNRGEPGANVQLLFLKARALAASGDHNGAIGIYQDMTMYYPELPEPWNNLAAEYIAQDKLDLALEALKMALTADPSYALARANMGEVQLMLANDTYRQAAASGVPKAAQRAQQTGQILQQ
;
A
#
# COMPACT_ATOMS: atom_id res chain seq x y z
N MET A 1 -15.71 -30.90 74.85
CA MET A 1 -14.57 -30.67 73.94
C MET A 1 -14.96 -31.27 72.59
N ASP A 2 -14.69 -30.53 71.53
CA ASP A 2 -14.88 -30.83 70.10
C ASP A 2 -16.23 -30.62 69.37
N ILE A 3 -16.37 -29.36 68.91
CA ILE A 3 -16.71 -28.86 67.57
C ILE A 3 -17.61 -29.69 66.64
N ALA A 4 -18.83 -29.18 66.44
CA ALA A 4 -19.63 -29.37 65.22
C ALA A 4 -19.27 -28.28 64.17
N PRO A 5 -19.41 -28.54 62.85
CA PRO A 5 -18.84 -27.71 61.79
C PRO A 5 -19.63 -26.42 61.51
N GLU A 6 -18.90 -25.36 61.17
CA GLU A 6 -19.42 -24.05 60.75
C GLU A 6 -20.10 -24.07 59.36
N PRO A 7 -21.11 -23.21 59.13
CA PRO A 7 -21.82 -23.13 57.85
C PRO A 7 -21.08 -22.28 56.80
N GLU A 8 -20.95 -22.83 55.59
CA GLU A 8 -20.36 -22.19 54.42
C GLU A 8 -21.03 -20.85 54.05
N ARG A 9 -20.42 -19.74 54.47
CA ARG A 9 -20.71 -18.37 54.00
C ARG A 9 -19.56 -17.80 53.18
N GLY A 10 -19.13 -18.53 52.14
CA GLY A 10 -17.98 -18.13 51.31
C GLY A 10 -18.29 -17.67 49.88
N TRP A 11 -19.31 -18.24 49.22
CA TRP A 11 -19.36 -18.18 47.74
C TRP A 11 -20.54 -17.40 47.16
N LYS A 12 -21.63 -17.21 47.93
CA LYS A 12 -22.83 -16.49 47.45
C LYS A 12 -22.66 -14.96 47.42
N GLY A 13 -21.70 -14.42 48.18
CA GLY A 13 -21.35 -13.00 48.16
C GLY A 13 -20.50 -12.62 46.95
N LEU A 14 -19.59 -13.50 46.51
CA LEU A 14 -18.76 -13.29 45.32
C LEU A 14 -19.58 -13.27 44.02
N ALA A 15 -20.62 -14.12 43.93
CA ALA A 15 -21.46 -14.21 42.73
C ALA A 15 -22.34 -12.98 42.48
N ARG A 16 -22.65 -12.17 43.51
CA ARG A 16 -23.43 -10.93 43.36
C ARG A 16 -22.58 -9.68 43.13
N ALA A 17 -21.27 -9.75 43.35
CA ALA A 17 -20.36 -8.64 43.08
C ALA A 17 -19.90 -8.57 41.60
N LEU A 18 -20.21 -9.58 40.79
CA LEU A 18 -19.84 -9.64 39.36
C LEU A 18 -20.98 -9.23 38.41
N ASP A 19 -22.20 -9.02 38.94
CA ASP A 19 -23.39 -8.74 38.12
C ASP A 19 -23.75 -7.25 38.00
N VAL A 20 -22.91 -6.36 38.52
CA VAL A 20 -23.07 -4.89 38.39
C VAL A 20 -21.75 -4.30 37.94
N LEU A 21 -21.46 -4.48 36.65
CA LEU A 21 -20.62 -3.65 35.77
C LEU A 21 -20.38 -4.47 34.50
N ALA A 22 -21.41 -4.63 33.68
CA ALA A 22 -21.18 -4.89 32.27
C ALA A 22 -21.08 -3.52 31.59
N PRO A 23 -19.88 -2.93 31.40
CA PRO A 23 -19.73 -2.15 30.19
C PRO A 23 -19.97 -3.14 29.07
N SER A 24 -20.85 -2.80 28.13
CA SER A 24 -20.85 -3.38 26.79
C SER A 24 -19.56 -2.96 26.07
N ALA A 25 -18.41 -3.31 26.66
CA ALA A 25 -17.12 -3.25 26.03
C ALA A 25 -17.04 -4.54 25.21
N ASP A 26 -17.15 -4.38 23.90
CA ASP A 26 -16.81 -5.39 22.92
C ASP A 26 -15.47 -6.03 23.34
N THR A 27 -15.51 -7.23 23.90
CA THR A 27 -14.36 -7.97 24.43
C THR A 27 -13.51 -8.59 23.32
N SER A 28 -13.78 -8.25 22.06
CA SER A 28 -12.84 -8.54 20.99
C SER A 28 -11.53 -7.78 21.26
N LEU A 29 -10.44 -8.51 21.41
CA LEU A 29 -9.11 -7.92 21.46
C LEU A 29 -8.94 -7.02 20.22
N PRO A 30 -8.44 -5.78 20.37
CA PRO A 30 -8.19 -4.92 19.23
C PRO A 30 -7.23 -5.64 18.27
N LEU A 31 -7.57 -5.63 16.98
CA LEU A 31 -6.75 -6.27 15.95
C LEU A 31 -5.31 -5.74 16.00
N SER A 32 -4.34 -6.65 15.84
CA SER A 32 -2.94 -6.27 15.68
C SER A 32 -2.72 -5.49 14.39
N ALA A 33 -1.63 -4.71 14.30
CA ALA A 33 -1.30 -3.98 13.07
C ALA A 33 -1.17 -4.88 11.83
N ALA A 34 -0.68 -6.12 12.02
CA ALA A 34 -0.61 -7.13 10.97
C ALA A 34 -2.00 -7.60 10.53
N GLN A 35 -2.90 -7.88 11.48
CA GLN A 35 -4.28 -8.27 11.18
C GLN A 35 -5.06 -7.16 10.47
N VAL A 36 -4.86 -5.90 10.88
CA VAL A 36 -5.44 -4.72 10.21
C VAL A 36 -4.95 -4.62 8.77
N SER A 37 -3.64 -4.70 8.55
CA SER A 37 -3.04 -4.62 7.21
C SER A 37 -3.49 -5.77 6.31
N GLN A 38 -3.63 -6.98 6.85
CA GLN A 38 -4.12 -8.15 6.13
C GLN A 38 -5.58 -7.98 5.71
N ARG A 39 -6.43 -7.48 6.62
CA ARG A 39 -7.84 -7.20 6.32
C ARG A 39 -7.97 -6.14 5.22
N ILE A 40 -7.22 -5.05 5.31
CA ILE A 40 -7.22 -3.99 4.30
C ILE A 40 -6.76 -4.55 2.94
N SER A 41 -5.67 -5.32 2.92
CA SER A 41 -5.18 -5.96 1.69
C SER A 41 -6.23 -6.87 1.05
N THR A 42 -7.00 -7.59 1.88
CA THR A 42 -8.10 -8.45 1.42
C THR A 42 -9.23 -7.62 0.80
N LEU A 43 -9.59 -6.48 1.40
CA LEU A 43 -10.61 -5.58 0.84
C LEU A 43 -10.17 -5.03 -0.53
N ILE A 44 -8.91 -4.63 -0.67
CA ILE A 44 -8.34 -4.17 -1.95
C ILE A 44 -8.44 -5.28 -3.00
N ALA A 45 -8.02 -6.50 -2.66
CA ALA A 45 -8.06 -7.65 -3.57
C ALA A 45 -9.49 -8.04 -4.00
N GLN A 46 -10.50 -7.75 -3.17
CA GLN A 46 -11.91 -7.99 -3.46
C GLN A 46 -12.59 -6.88 -4.27
N GLY A 47 -11.86 -5.84 -4.68
CA GLY A 47 -12.45 -4.67 -5.35
C GLY A 47 -13.20 -3.73 -4.40
N ARG A 48 -13.17 -3.98 -3.09
CA ARG A 48 -13.86 -3.20 -2.06
C ARG A 48 -13.02 -1.99 -1.64
N HIS A 49 -12.66 -1.16 -2.62
CA HIS A 49 -11.70 -0.07 -2.43
C HIS A 49 -12.20 0.99 -1.45
N ALA A 50 -13.49 1.36 -1.52
CA ALA A 50 -14.09 2.32 -0.58
C ALA A 50 -14.02 1.84 0.88
N ASP A 51 -14.33 0.56 1.12
CA ASP A 51 -14.23 -0.04 2.46
C ASP A 51 -12.78 -0.10 2.95
N ALA A 52 -11.84 -0.39 2.05
CA ALA A 52 -10.41 -0.37 2.36
C ALA A 52 -9.95 1.04 2.79
N LEU A 53 -10.32 2.07 2.02
CA LEU A 53 -9.98 3.46 2.31
C LEU A 53 -10.59 3.92 3.64
N GLN A 54 -11.86 3.61 3.88
CA GLN A 54 -12.51 3.94 5.15
C GLN A 54 -11.81 3.26 6.34
N ALA A 55 -11.43 1.99 6.21
CA ALA A 55 -10.71 1.27 7.26
C ALA A 55 -9.32 1.88 7.52
N ILE A 56 -8.60 2.31 6.47
CA ILE A 56 -7.31 2.97 6.58
C ILE A 56 -7.44 4.32 7.27
N ASP A 57 -8.38 5.17 6.84
CA ASP A 57 -8.57 6.51 7.40
C ASP A 57 -8.97 6.44 8.87
N LYS A 58 -9.83 5.48 9.24
CA LYS A 58 -10.16 5.20 10.64
C LYS A 58 -8.91 4.84 11.45
N GLN A 59 -8.02 4.00 10.91
CA GLN A 59 -6.80 3.61 11.60
C GLN A 59 -5.82 4.78 11.76
N LEU A 60 -5.67 5.61 10.73
CA LEU A 60 -4.84 6.81 10.78
C LEU A 60 -5.36 7.81 11.82
N GLU A 61 -6.67 8.05 11.85
CA GLU A 61 -7.26 8.98 12.83
C GLU A 61 -7.16 8.44 14.25
N GLN A 62 -7.34 7.13 14.46
CA GLN A 62 -7.12 6.52 15.77
C GLN A 62 -5.68 6.65 16.26
N ARG A 63 -4.69 6.49 15.38
CA ARG A 63 -3.27 6.69 15.73
C ARG A 63 -3.00 8.14 16.12
N LYS A 64 -3.50 9.08 15.32
CA LYS A 64 -3.40 10.51 15.59
C LYS A 64 -4.04 10.88 16.94
N ASN A 65 -5.22 10.33 17.25
CA ASN A 65 -5.90 10.53 18.52
C ASN A 65 -5.16 9.93 19.72
N ARG A 66 -4.34 8.88 19.51
CA ARG A 66 -3.43 8.34 20.51
C ARG A 66 -2.12 9.12 20.64
N GLY A 67 -1.92 10.16 19.84
CA GLY A 67 -0.68 10.94 19.81
C GLY A 67 0.51 10.16 19.28
N GLU A 68 0.28 9.08 18.51
CA GLU A 68 1.37 8.31 17.92
C GLU A 68 2.09 9.16 16.86
N PRO A 69 3.42 9.37 17.00
CA PRO A 69 4.16 10.21 16.07
C PRO A 69 4.34 9.52 14.72
N GLY A 70 4.37 10.34 13.66
CA GLY A 70 4.69 9.92 12.30
C GLY A 70 3.56 9.20 11.56
N ALA A 71 3.60 9.30 10.23
CA ALA A 71 2.72 8.51 9.38
C ALA A 71 3.14 7.03 9.43
N ASN A 72 2.15 6.12 9.39
CA ASN A 72 2.45 4.70 9.29
C ASN A 72 2.69 4.35 7.82
N VAL A 73 3.96 4.15 7.45
CA VAL A 73 4.41 3.85 6.09
C VAL A 73 3.61 2.71 5.45
N GLN A 74 3.33 1.63 6.20
CA GLN A 74 2.53 0.50 5.71
C GLN A 74 1.10 0.91 5.36
N LEU A 75 0.45 1.73 6.19
CA LEU A 75 -0.90 2.25 5.89
C LEU A 75 -0.89 3.22 4.71
N LEU A 76 0.16 4.02 4.53
CA LEU A 76 0.31 4.88 3.36
C LEU A 76 0.41 4.06 2.07
N PHE A 77 1.26 3.01 2.04
CA PHE A 77 1.32 2.08 0.91
C PHE A 77 -0.05 1.44 0.61
N LEU A 78 -0.76 1.00 1.65
CA LEU A 78 -2.09 0.41 1.47
C LEU A 78 -3.11 1.43 0.94
N LYS A 79 -3.02 2.69 1.38
CA LYS A 79 -3.89 3.77 0.89
C LYS A 79 -3.63 4.07 -0.58
N ALA A 80 -2.37 4.27 -0.95
CA ALA A 80 -2.00 4.52 -2.34
C ALA A 80 -2.42 3.36 -3.26
N ARG A 81 -2.18 2.10 -2.85
CA ARG A 81 -2.64 0.92 -3.58
C ARG A 81 -4.16 0.84 -3.71
N ALA A 82 -4.91 1.21 -2.67
CA ALA A 82 -6.37 1.23 -2.73
C ALA A 82 -6.88 2.30 -3.70
N LEU A 83 -6.26 3.49 -3.72
CA LEU A 83 -6.58 4.57 -4.66
C LEU A 83 -6.28 4.14 -6.10
N ALA A 84 -5.08 3.61 -6.36
CA ALA A 84 -4.69 3.11 -7.68
C ALA A 84 -5.64 2.02 -8.18
N ALA A 85 -5.97 1.04 -7.32
CA ALA A 85 -6.90 -0.03 -7.68
C ALA A 85 -8.33 0.47 -7.95
N SER A 86 -8.73 1.60 -7.36
CA SER A 86 -10.01 2.26 -7.65
C SER A 86 -10.00 3.15 -8.90
N GLY A 87 -8.85 3.27 -9.58
CA GLY A 87 -8.65 4.17 -10.73
C GLY A 87 -8.28 5.60 -10.37
N ASP A 88 -8.16 5.94 -9.08
CA ASP A 88 -7.65 7.25 -8.63
C ASP A 88 -6.12 7.27 -8.62
N HIS A 89 -5.55 7.25 -9.83
CA HIS A 89 -4.10 7.30 -10.03
C HIS A 89 -3.48 8.60 -9.51
N ASN A 90 -4.20 9.73 -9.56
CA ASN A 90 -3.68 11.00 -9.08
C ASN A 90 -3.61 11.03 -7.55
N GLY A 91 -4.61 10.50 -6.86
CA GLY A 91 -4.56 10.31 -5.41
C GLY A 91 -3.42 9.39 -4.99
N ALA A 92 -3.20 8.28 -5.71
CA ALA A 92 -2.09 7.37 -5.45
C ALA A 92 -0.72 8.05 -5.64
N ILE A 93 -0.54 8.81 -6.73
CA ILE A 93 0.66 9.62 -7.01
C ILE A 93 0.93 10.59 -5.87
N GLY A 94 -0.08 11.33 -5.41
CA GLY A 94 0.09 12.28 -4.30
C GLY A 94 0.64 11.63 -3.04
N ILE A 95 0.10 10.46 -2.67
CA ILE A 95 0.61 9.72 -1.51
C ILE A 95 2.05 9.24 -1.73
N TYR A 96 2.36 8.68 -2.90
CA TYR A 96 3.74 8.24 -3.16
C TYR A 96 4.72 9.41 -3.20
N GLN A 97 4.34 10.56 -3.74
CA GLN A 97 5.17 11.78 -3.71
C GLN A 97 5.46 12.23 -2.29
N ASP A 98 4.45 12.28 -1.42
CA ASP A 98 4.64 12.58 0.00
C ASP A 98 5.61 11.56 0.64
N MET A 99 5.42 10.27 0.35
CA MET A 99 6.32 9.23 0.85
C MET A 99 7.76 9.42 0.37
N THR A 100 7.98 9.82 -0.89
CA THR A 100 9.33 10.09 -1.40
C THR A 100 9.98 11.32 -0.76
N MET A 101 9.18 12.28 -0.28
CA MET A 101 9.67 13.47 0.42
C MET A 101 10.04 13.15 1.88
N TYR A 102 9.20 12.36 2.57
CA TYR A 102 9.40 12.05 3.99
C TYR A 102 10.29 10.83 4.25
N TYR A 103 10.39 9.92 3.27
CA TYR A 103 11.15 8.67 3.35
C TYR A 103 11.97 8.45 2.07
N PRO A 104 12.86 9.40 1.70
CA PRO A 104 13.63 9.33 0.46
C PRO A 104 14.56 8.11 0.35
N GLU A 105 14.89 7.48 1.49
CA GLU A 105 15.70 6.27 1.58
C GLU A 105 14.95 5.00 1.19
N LEU A 106 13.61 5.04 1.14
CA LEU A 106 12.81 3.90 0.71
C LEU A 106 12.74 3.86 -0.82
N PRO A 107 13.18 2.77 -1.47
CA PRO A 107 13.09 2.67 -2.92
C PRO A 107 11.68 2.31 -3.42
N GLU A 108 10.82 1.73 -2.57
CA GLU A 108 9.49 1.25 -2.95
C GLU A 108 8.50 2.36 -3.36
N PRO A 109 8.42 3.53 -2.68
CA PRO A 109 7.55 4.63 -3.11
C PRO A 109 7.92 5.14 -4.51
N TRP A 110 9.21 5.28 -4.80
CA TRP A 110 9.71 5.67 -6.12
C TRP A 110 9.33 4.65 -7.20
N ASN A 111 9.49 3.36 -6.92
CA ASN A 111 9.08 2.31 -7.85
C ASN A 111 7.56 2.28 -8.09
N ASN A 112 6.74 2.48 -7.06
CA ASN A 112 5.29 2.52 -7.23
C ASN A 112 4.84 3.80 -7.94
N LEU A 113 5.50 4.93 -7.70
CA LEU A 113 5.27 6.16 -8.44
C LEU A 113 5.52 5.96 -9.95
N ALA A 114 6.54 5.19 -10.31
CA ALA A 114 6.78 4.81 -11.70
C ALA A 114 5.64 3.98 -12.30
N ALA A 115 5.09 3.02 -11.54
CA ALA A 115 3.93 2.24 -11.99
C ALA A 115 2.70 3.12 -12.26
N GLU A 116 2.42 4.10 -11.40
CA GLU A 116 1.33 5.06 -11.62
C GLU A 116 1.57 5.97 -12.84
N TYR A 117 2.83 6.35 -13.08
CA TYR A 117 3.18 7.12 -14.28
C TYR A 117 3.05 6.29 -15.57
N ILE A 118 3.43 5.01 -15.54
CA ILE A 118 3.21 4.08 -16.67
C ILE A 118 1.72 3.95 -16.97
N ALA A 119 0.87 3.81 -15.94
CA ALA A 119 -0.58 3.71 -16.10
C ALA A 119 -1.20 4.96 -16.76
N GLN A 120 -0.51 6.10 -16.73
CA GLN A 120 -0.90 7.36 -17.37
C GLN A 120 -0.09 7.71 -18.61
N ASP A 121 0.70 6.77 -19.17
CA ASP A 121 1.58 6.97 -20.33
C ASP A 121 2.63 8.08 -20.14
N LYS A 122 3.01 8.37 -18.89
CA LYS A 122 4.02 9.38 -18.51
C LYS A 122 5.40 8.73 -18.37
N LEU A 123 5.89 8.13 -19.45
CA LEU A 123 7.08 7.26 -19.44
C LEU A 123 8.36 7.96 -18.97
N ASP A 124 8.55 9.24 -19.29
CA ASP A 124 9.73 10.00 -18.83
C ASP A 124 9.76 10.16 -17.31
N LEU A 125 8.59 10.44 -16.70
CA LEU A 125 8.46 10.55 -15.25
C LEU A 125 8.63 9.19 -14.57
N ALA A 126 8.14 8.11 -15.20
CA ALA A 126 8.36 6.75 -14.72
C ALA A 126 9.85 6.40 -14.70
N LEU A 127 10.58 6.74 -15.76
CA LEU A 127 12.02 6.52 -15.84
C LEU A 127 12.77 7.28 -14.75
N GLU A 128 12.41 8.55 -14.50
CA GLU A 128 13.05 9.34 -13.45
C GLU A 128 12.78 8.79 -12.05
N ALA A 129 11.54 8.39 -11.76
CA ALA A 129 11.20 7.75 -10.51
C ALA A 129 12.00 6.45 -10.29
N LEU A 130 12.21 5.64 -11.33
CA LEU A 130 13.01 4.41 -11.22
C LEU A 130 14.49 4.68 -10.99
N LYS A 131 15.06 5.75 -11.58
CA LYS A 131 16.43 6.19 -11.24
C LYS A 131 16.54 6.61 -9.78
N MET A 132 15.52 7.28 -9.24
CA MET A 132 15.49 7.66 -7.83
C MET A 132 15.39 6.43 -6.93
N ALA A 133 14.57 5.43 -7.28
CA ALA A 133 14.52 4.15 -6.58
C ALA A 133 15.90 3.47 -6.51
N LEU A 134 16.66 3.49 -7.62
CA LEU A 134 18.01 2.92 -7.67
C LEU A 134 19.09 3.79 -7.02
N THR A 135 18.80 5.07 -6.80
CA THR A 135 19.66 5.96 -6.01
C THR A 135 19.48 5.69 -4.52
N ALA A 136 18.23 5.44 -4.09
CA ALA A 136 17.90 5.04 -2.72
C ALA A 136 18.47 3.65 -2.40
N ASP A 137 18.29 2.67 -3.30
CA ASP A 137 18.89 1.34 -3.20
C ASP A 137 19.40 0.84 -4.56
N PRO A 138 20.72 0.90 -4.82
CA PRO A 138 21.32 0.39 -6.04
C PRO A 138 21.11 -1.12 -6.28
N SER A 139 20.79 -1.89 -5.23
CA SER A 139 20.55 -3.33 -5.31
C SER A 139 19.09 -3.69 -5.58
N TYR A 140 18.19 -2.71 -5.68
CA TYR A 140 16.76 -2.94 -5.83
C TYR A 140 16.41 -3.51 -7.21
N ALA A 141 16.43 -4.84 -7.31
CA ALA A 141 16.31 -5.58 -8.56
C ALA A 141 14.98 -5.31 -9.29
N LEU A 142 13.88 -5.11 -8.54
CA LEU A 142 12.58 -4.82 -9.12
C LEU A 142 12.58 -3.48 -9.88
N ALA A 143 13.20 -2.43 -9.34
CA ALA A 143 13.32 -1.16 -10.04
C ALA A 143 14.20 -1.28 -11.31
N ARG A 144 15.23 -2.13 -11.31
CA ARG A 144 16.03 -2.40 -12.52
C ARG A 144 15.18 -3.07 -13.61
N ALA A 145 14.38 -4.06 -13.24
CA ALA A 145 13.47 -4.74 -14.16
C ALA A 145 12.44 -3.76 -14.75
N ASN A 146 11.76 -3.01 -13.89
CA ASN A 146 10.78 -2.00 -14.30
C ASN A 146 11.41 -0.90 -15.18
N MET A 147 12.66 -0.52 -14.91
CA MET A 147 13.39 0.45 -15.73
C MET A 147 13.68 -0.09 -17.13
N GLY A 148 14.00 -1.38 -17.25
CA GLY A 148 14.13 -2.05 -18.55
C GLY A 148 12.83 -2.02 -19.35
N GLU A 149 11.69 -2.32 -18.70
CA GLU A 149 10.37 -2.25 -19.34
C GLU A 149 10.03 -0.83 -19.83
N VAL A 150 10.23 0.18 -18.97
CA VAL A 150 9.99 1.59 -19.35
C VAL A 150 10.90 2.02 -20.51
N GLN A 151 12.18 1.62 -20.50
CA GLN A 151 13.10 1.91 -21.60
C GLN A 151 12.67 1.25 -22.91
N LEU A 152 12.12 0.03 -22.84
CA LEU A 152 11.59 -0.66 -24.00
C LEU A 152 10.34 0.04 -24.55
N MET A 153 9.45 0.52 -23.69
CA MET A 153 8.29 1.35 -24.07
C MET A 153 8.73 2.66 -24.75
N LEU A 154 9.68 3.38 -24.16
CA LEU A 154 10.24 4.62 -24.74
C LEU A 154 10.90 4.36 -26.11
N ALA A 155 11.65 3.26 -26.23
CA ALA A 155 12.25 2.87 -27.49
C ALA A 155 11.19 2.55 -28.54
N ASN A 156 10.12 1.84 -28.18
CA ASN A 156 9.00 1.56 -29.06
C ASN A 156 8.37 2.85 -29.59
N ASP A 157 8.02 3.78 -28.68
CA ASP A 157 7.41 5.05 -29.04
C ASP A 157 8.31 5.87 -29.97
N THR A 158 9.59 6.00 -29.62
CA THR A 158 10.59 6.71 -30.44
C THR A 158 10.71 6.08 -31.84
N TYR A 159 10.73 4.75 -31.95
CA TYR A 159 10.75 4.08 -33.25
C TYR A 159 9.48 4.32 -34.07
N ARG A 160 8.31 4.39 -33.42
CA ARG A 160 7.04 4.72 -34.11
C ARG A 160 7.08 6.14 -34.67
N GLN A 161 7.55 7.11 -33.90
CA GLN A 161 7.72 8.50 -34.36
C GLN A 161 8.72 8.60 -35.53
N ALA A 162 9.86 7.92 -35.42
CA ALA A 162 10.85 7.87 -36.49
C ALA A 162 10.30 7.20 -37.77
N ALA A 163 9.49 6.14 -37.61
CA ALA A 163 8.82 5.47 -38.72
C ALA A 163 7.83 6.41 -39.44
N ALA A 164 7.06 7.20 -38.68
CA ALA A 164 6.16 8.21 -39.23
C ALA A 164 6.91 9.28 -40.05
N SER A 165 8.19 9.52 -39.72
CA SER A 165 9.08 10.43 -40.45
C SER A 165 9.82 9.76 -41.63
N GLY A 166 9.53 8.48 -41.94
CA GLY A 166 10.13 7.75 -43.06
C GLY A 166 11.54 7.23 -42.79
N VAL A 167 12.00 7.18 -41.53
CA VAL A 167 13.33 6.66 -41.19
C VAL A 167 13.41 5.16 -41.55
N PRO A 168 14.38 4.74 -42.39
CA PRO A 168 14.53 3.35 -42.77
C PRO A 168 14.67 2.42 -41.56
N LYS A 169 14.04 1.25 -41.63
CA LYS A 169 14.02 0.21 -40.57
C LYS A 169 13.31 0.60 -39.26
N ALA A 170 12.91 1.86 -39.04
CA ALA A 170 12.25 2.28 -37.81
C ALA A 170 10.91 1.55 -37.59
N ALA A 171 10.11 1.37 -38.65
CA ALA A 171 8.85 0.62 -38.58
C ALA A 171 9.06 -0.84 -38.13
N GLN A 172 10.10 -1.50 -38.65
CA GLN A 172 10.46 -2.85 -38.24
C GLN A 172 10.89 -2.90 -36.78
N ARG A 173 11.68 -1.93 -36.31
CA ARG A 173 12.11 -1.84 -34.90
C ARG A 173 10.93 -1.57 -33.96
N ALA A 174 9.99 -0.71 -34.35
CA ALA A 174 8.75 -0.50 -33.61
C ALA A 174 7.94 -1.81 -33.51
N GLN A 175 7.82 -2.57 -34.59
CA GLN A 175 7.13 -3.86 -34.54
C GLN A 175 7.82 -4.86 -33.59
N GLN A 176 9.16 -4.97 -33.66
CA GLN A 176 9.94 -5.88 -32.81
C GLN A 176 9.82 -5.53 -31.32
N THR A 177 10.01 -4.26 -30.97
CA THR A 177 9.90 -3.80 -29.58
C THR A 177 8.47 -3.96 -29.05
N GLY A 178 7.46 -3.70 -29.88
CA GLY A 178 6.05 -3.92 -29.52
C GLY A 178 5.72 -5.39 -29.27
N GLN A 179 6.35 -6.33 -30.00
CA GLN A 179 6.18 -7.77 -29.75
C GLN A 179 6.79 -8.24 -28.43
N ILE A 180 7.88 -7.59 -27.98
CA ILE A 180 8.48 -7.91 -26.68
C ILE A 180 7.55 -7.43 -25.56
N LEU A 181 6.96 -6.24 -25.69
CA LEU A 181 6.01 -5.66 -24.72
C LEU A 181 4.69 -6.44 -24.58
N GLN A 182 4.40 -7.39 -25.49
CA GLN A 182 3.18 -8.19 -25.49
C GLN A 182 3.36 -9.61 -24.93
N GLN A 183 4.59 -10.01 -24.58
CA GLN A 183 4.93 -11.33 -24.03
C GLN A 183 4.75 -11.37 -22.51
#